data_AF-A0A660Q8P2-F1
#
_entry.id   AF-A0A660Q8P2-F1
#
_cell.length_a   1.000
_cell.length_b   1.000
_cell.length_c   1.000
_cell.angle_alpha   90.00
_cell.angle_beta   90.00
_cell.angle_gamma   90.00
#
_symmetry.space_group_name_H-M   'P 1'
#
loop_
_entity.id
_entity.type
_entity.pdbx_description
1 polymer ?
#
loop_
_entity_poly.entity_id
_entity_poly.type
_entity_poly.pdbx_seq_one_letter_code
_entity_poly.pdbx_strand_id
1 'polypeptide(L)'
;IDNEAWGRQRDLEKYPPPFGNALYTQDLYFHTLNSGFRIPPAAGSASGVPHTPFGYNRVYVQVDGEMNWEKWWAGLRGGRCFVSNGPLLQVKANDKWPGHVFTAPKGETVAVYLKMELVSRDAISAIEIIRNGHVVRTLSAAEWKNNGGLGQLEFDESGWFLVRALTDVAHTYRFAMTGPFYVEIGEQKNRISAASVDVFLDWAIDAKENAKKAPPEKQAAIASYHERSIQFWKKRLTEANAE
;
A
#
# COMPACT_ATOMS: atom_id res chain seq x y z
N ILE A 1 -2.22 -17.44 5.64
CA ILE A 1 -1.63 -18.35 4.63
C ILE A 1 -0.14 -18.08 4.64
N ASP A 2 0.68 -19.09 4.88
CA ASP A 2 2.15 -18.96 4.94
C ASP A 2 2.83 -19.31 3.60
N ASN A 3 2.07 -19.27 2.51
CA ASN A 3 2.53 -19.47 1.14
C ASN A 3 1.99 -18.38 0.21
N GLU A 4 2.67 -18.16 -0.91
CA GLU A 4 2.31 -17.11 -1.88
C GLU A 4 1.35 -17.60 -2.97
N ALA A 5 0.91 -18.87 -2.88
CA ALA A 5 0.06 -19.63 -3.80
C ALA A 5 0.45 -19.54 -5.29
N TRP A 6 0.24 -18.37 -5.90
CA TRP A 6 0.46 -18.04 -7.31
C TRP A 6 1.42 -16.86 -7.53
N GLY A 7 1.92 -16.24 -6.45
CA GLY A 7 2.85 -15.10 -6.49
C GLY A 7 4.31 -15.52 -6.56
N ARG A 8 5.19 -14.52 -6.70
CA ARG A 8 6.64 -14.71 -6.53
C ARG A 8 6.92 -15.13 -5.09
N GLN A 9 7.80 -16.10 -4.91
CA GLN A 9 8.23 -16.52 -3.57
C GLN A 9 8.88 -15.35 -2.85
N ARG A 10 8.54 -15.18 -1.57
CA ARG A 10 9.21 -14.22 -0.71
C ARG A 10 10.60 -14.73 -0.31
N ASP A 11 11.47 -13.79 -0.01
CA ASP A 11 12.68 -14.07 0.75
C ASP A 11 12.28 -14.45 2.20
N LEU A 12 12.61 -15.67 2.62
CA LEU A 12 12.22 -16.20 3.93
C LEU A 12 13.08 -15.64 5.08
N GLU A 13 14.27 -15.14 4.78
CA GLU A 13 15.11 -14.47 5.78
C GLU A 13 14.58 -13.05 6.03
N LYS A 14 14.21 -12.34 4.97
CA LYS A 14 13.61 -11.00 5.06
C LYS A 14 12.18 -11.04 5.60
N TYR A 15 11.40 -12.05 5.21
CA TYR A 15 9.98 -12.19 5.55
C TYR A 15 9.70 -13.56 6.19
N PRO A 16 10.15 -13.79 7.44
CA PRO A 16 9.99 -15.08 8.10
C PRO A 16 8.52 -15.36 8.51
N PRO A 17 8.16 -16.62 8.72
CA PRO A 17 6.87 -16.99 9.33
C PRO A 17 6.73 -16.43 10.76
N PRO A 18 5.50 -16.30 11.30
CA PRO A 18 4.22 -16.69 10.69
C PRO A 18 3.57 -15.60 9.82
N PHE A 19 4.11 -14.37 9.82
CA PHE A 19 3.47 -13.21 9.19
C PHE A 19 4.17 -12.69 7.94
N GLY A 20 5.30 -13.27 7.55
CA GLY A 20 6.11 -12.75 6.46
C GLY A 20 5.38 -12.63 5.11
N ASN A 21 4.43 -13.51 4.77
CA ASN A 21 3.65 -13.35 3.54
C ASN A 21 2.80 -12.05 3.55
N ALA A 22 2.20 -11.72 4.70
CA ALA A 22 1.43 -10.49 4.85
C ALA A 22 2.32 -9.23 4.83
N LEU A 23 3.53 -9.33 5.38
CA LEU A 23 4.54 -8.27 5.32
C LEU A 23 5.07 -8.07 3.90
N TYR A 24 5.42 -9.17 3.22
CA TYR A 24 5.87 -9.17 1.83
C TYR A 24 4.83 -8.58 0.88
N THR A 25 3.56 -8.96 1.02
CA THR A 25 2.48 -8.42 0.20
C THR A 25 2.31 -6.91 0.38
N GLN A 26 2.46 -6.40 1.61
CA GLN A 26 2.44 -4.96 1.86
C GLN A 26 3.68 -4.25 1.32
N ASP A 27 4.85 -4.85 1.45
CA ASP A 27 6.09 -4.33 0.89
C ASP A 27 6.02 -4.21 -0.64
N LEU A 28 5.47 -5.21 -1.33
CA LEU A 28 5.20 -5.14 -2.77
C LEU A 28 4.21 -4.00 -3.12
N TYR A 29 3.19 -3.79 -2.29
CA TYR A 29 2.28 -2.67 -2.47
C TYR A 29 3.01 -1.32 -2.29
N PHE A 30 3.90 -1.21 -1.31
CA PHE A 30 4.69 0.00 -1.09
C PHE A 30 5.69 0.25 -2.22
N HIS A 31 6.37 -0.79 -2.73
CA HIS A 31 7.17 -0.68 -3.93
C HIS A 31 6.34 -0.20 -5.12
N THR A 32 5.11 -0.69 -5.28
CA THR A 32 4.19 -0.22 -6.34
C THR A 32 3.92 1.27 -6.21
N LEU A 33 3.59 1.76 -5.02
CA LEU A 33 3.40 3.19 -4.79
C LEU A 33 4.69 4.00 -5.02
N ASN A 34 5.83 3.47 -4.55
CA ASN A 34 7.14 4.08 -4.72
C ASN A 34 7.62 4.13 -6.18
N SER A 35 7.11 3.27 -7.06
CA SER A 35 7.32 3.38 -8.51
C SER A 35 6.44 4.46 -9.18
N GLY A 36 5.73 5.27 -8.40
CA GLY A 36 4.92 6.40 -8.87
C GLY A 36 3.47 6.05 -9.22
N PHE A 37 3.01 4.83 -8.92
CA PHE A 37 1.62 4.46 -9.18
C PHE A 37 0.69 4.92 -8.05
N ARG A 38 -0.47 5.46 -8.43
CA ARG A 38 -1.51 5.87 -7.50
C ARG A 38 -2.66 4.89 -7.51
N ILE A 39 -2.44 3.72 -6.91
CA ILE A 39 -3.41 2.63 -6.88
C ILE A 39 -3.95 2.48 -5.45
N PRO A 40 -5.27 2.57 -5.23
CA PRO A 40 -5.86 2.37 -3.92
C PRO A 40 -5.67 0.90 -3.47
N PRO A 41 -5.49 0.64 -2.17
CA PRO A 41 -5.52 -0.73 -1.68
C PRO A 41 -6.95 -1.26 -1.78
N ALA A 42 -7.09 -2.52 -2.18
CA ALA A 42 -8.35 -3.24 -2.18
C ALA A 42 -8.20 -4.58 -1.46
N ALA A 43 -9.31 -5.16 -1.04
CA ALA A 43 -9.33 -6.41 -0.33
C ALA A 43 -10.29 -7.37 -1.01
N GLY A 44 -9.84 -8.62 -1.20
CA GLY A 44 -10.65 -9.73 -1.68
C GLY A 44 -10.56 -10.91 -0.72
N SER A 45 -11.59 -11.75 -0.71
CA SER A 45 -11.61 -12.96 0.13
C SER A 45 -10.73 -14.08 -0.40
N ALA A 46 -10.46 -14.09 -1.72
CA ALA A 46 -9.79 -15.19 -2.42
C ALA A 46 -10.39 -16.57 -2.04
N SER A 47 -11.72 -16.62 -1.90
CA SER A 47 -12.46 -17.77 -1.35
C SER A 47 -11.99 -19.09 -1.99
N GLY A 48 -11.57 -20.04 -1.14
CA GLY A 48 -10.99 -21.31 -1.58
C GLY A 48 -9.46 -21.41 -1.43
N VAL A 49 -8.77 -20.30 -1.14
CA VAL A 49 -7.32 -20.29 -0.85
C VAL A 49 -7.03 -20.11 0.65
N PRO A 50 -7.50 -19.05 1.34
CA PRO A 50 -7.34 -18.95 2.79
C PRO A 50 -8.42 -19.72 3.55
N HIS A 51 -8.06 -20.32 4.66
CA HIS A 51 -8.99 -20.84 5.68
C HIS A 51 -9.58 -19.69 6.54
N THR A 52 -10.09 -18.64 5.90
CA THR A 52 -10.73 -17.51 6.58
C THR A 52 -12.20 -17.41 6.17
N PRO A 53 -13.11 -16.94 7.06
CA PRO A 53 -14.52 -16.78 6.73
C PRO A 53 -14.74 -15.84 5.53
N PHE A 54 -15.89 -15.98 4.87
CA PHE A 54 -16.33 -15.00 3.87
C PHE A 54 -16.42 -13.60 4.48
N GLY A 55 -15.96 -12.59 3.73
CA GLY A 55 -15.94 -11.22 4.20
C GLY A 55 -14.89 -10.92 5.28
N TYR A 56 -13.91 -11.81 5.51
CA TYR A 56 -12.83 -11.55 6.46
C TYR A 56 -12.05 -10.29 6.07
N ASN A 57 -11.49 -10.28 4.86
CA ASN A 57 -10.82 -9.11 4.28
C ASN A 57 -11.86 -8.20 3.60
N ARG A 58 -11.83 -6.90 3.93
CA ARG A 58 -12.82 -5.90 3.50
C ARG A 58 -12.14 -4.63 3.06
N VAL A 59 -12.76 -3.94 2.10
CA VAL A 59 -12.43 -2.57 1.75
C VAL A 59 -13.62 -1.70 2.11
N TYR A 60 -13.37 -0.63 2.86
CA TYR A 60 -14.37 0.38 3.20
C TYR A 60 -14.04 1.63 2.42
N VAL A 61 -15.07 2.24 1.81
CA VAL A 61 -14.93 3.41 0.95
C VAL A 61 -15.81 4.51 1.49
N GLN A 62 -15.24 5.70 1.64
CA GLN A 62 -15.98 6.89 2.02
C GLN A 62 -16.74 7.43 0.81
N VAL A 63 -18.04 7.67 1.00
CA VAL A 63 -18.94 8.26 0.02
C VAL A 63 -19.62 9.46 0.65
N ASP A 64 -19.73 10.56 -0.10
CA ASP A 64 -20.47 11.74 0.30
C ASP A 64 -21.96 11.60 -0.03
N GLY A 65 -22.82 11.88 0.96
CA GLY A 65 -24.27 11.75 0.86
C GLY A 65 -24.72 10.30 0.73
N GLU A 66 -25.84 10.09 0.03
CA GLU A 66 -26.41 8.75 -0.17
C GLU A 66 -25.48 7.86 -1.02
N MET A 67 -25.34 6.61 -0.59
CA MET A 67 -24.52 5.60 -1.24
C MET A 67 -25.20 5.07 -2.51
N ASN A 68 -24.42 5.01 -3.59
CA ASN A 68 -24.73 4.24 -4.79
C ASN A 68 -23.43 3.67 -5.37
N TRP A 69 -23.54 2.78 -6.36
CA TRP A 69 -22.38 2.09 -6.91
C TRP A 69 -21.41 3.01 -7.63
N GLU A 70 -21.91 3.98 -8.38
CA GLU A 70 -21.09 4.93 -9.13
C GLU A 70 -20.21 5.74 -8.18
N LYS A 71 -20.79 6.26 -7.10
CA LYS A 71 -20.09 7.00 -6.06
C LYS A 71 -19.11 6.12 -5.29
N TRP A 72 -19.49 4.88 -4.98
CA TRP A 72 -18.59 3.94 -4.29
C TRP A 72 -17.35 3.66 -5.14
N TRP A 73 -17.51 3.35 -6.43
CA TRP A 73 -16.38 3.14 -7.34
C TRP A 73 -15.55 4.41 -7.56
N ALA A 74 -16.19 5.58 -7.62
CA ALA A 74 -15.48 6.86 -7.68
C ALA A 74 -14.68 7.13 -6.39
N GLY A 75 -15.22 6.82 -5.22
CA GLY A 75 -14.54 6.91 -3.93
C GLY A 75 -13.32 6.00 -3.87
N LEU A 76 -13.47 4.74 -4.29
CA LEU A 76 -12.38 3.77 -4.32
C LEU A 76 -11.28 4.22 -5.29
N ARG A 77 -11.63 4.57 -6.54
CA ARG A 77 -10.68 5.10 -7.53
C ARG A 77 -9.95 6.34 -7.02
N GLY A 78 -10.65 7.19 -6.27
CA GLY A 78 -10.07 8.38 -5.65
C GLY A 78 -9.23 8.09 -4.40
N GLY A 79 -9.03 6.83 -3.99
CA GLY A 79 -8.22 6.48 -2.83
C GLY A 79 -8.90 6.63 -1.47
N ARG A 80 -10.18 7.06 -1.43
CA ARG A 80 -10.94 7.37 -0.21
C ARG A 80 -11.39 6.13 0.54
N CYS A 81 -10.43 5.31 0.96
CA CYS A 81 -10.70 3.98 1.47
C CYS A 81 -9.73 3.56 2.58
N PHE A 82 -10.06 2.45 3.22
CA PHE A 82 -9.12 1.65 4.00
C PHE A 82 -9.44 0.17 3.78
N VAL A 83 -8.42 -0.68 3.89
CA VAL A 83 -8.57 -2.14 3.91
C VAL A 83 -8.45 -2.64 5.33
N SER A 84 -9.18 -3.70 5.66
CA SER A 84 -9.14 -4.28 6.99
C SER A 84 -9.60 -5.73 7.00
N ASN A 85 -9.02 -6.50 7.93
CA ASN A 85 -9.53 -7.81 8.32
C ASN A 85 -9.87 -7.90 9.83
N GLY A 86 -10.02 -6.74 10.48
CA GLY A 86 -10.41 -6.64 11.89
C GLY A 86 -10.79 -5.21 12.27
N PRO A 87 -9.83 -4.35 12.64
CA PRO A 87 -10.11 -2.97 13.10
C PRO A 87 -10.82 -2.11 12.05
N LEU A 88 -11.68 -1.19 12.48
CA LEU A 88 -12.22 -0.13 11.64
C LEU A 88 -11.40 1.13 11.86
N LEU A 89 -10.80 1.65 10.79
CA LEU A 89 -9.84 2.73 10.83
C LEU A 89 -10.32 3.88 9.95
N GLN A 90 -10.52 5.05 10.53
CA GLN A 90 -10.73 6.28 9.78
C GLN A 90 -9.61 7.25 10.10
N VAL A 91 -9.01 7.84 9.07
CA VAL A 91 -7.96 8.85 9.23
C VAL A 91 -8.28 10.02 8.33
N LYS A 92 -8.11 11.22 8.86
CA LYS A 92 -8.10 12.46 8.09
C LYS A 92 -6.78 13.18 8.26
N ALA A 93 -6.30 13.75 7.17
CA ALA A 93 -5.12 14.59 7.11
C ALA A 93 -5.56 16.01 6.77
N ASN A 94 -5.37 16.99 7.65
CA ASN A 94 -5.92 18.36 7.50
C ASN A 94 -7.40 18.36 7.07
N ASP A 95 -8.21 17.50 7.72
CA ASP A 95 -9.63 17.25 7.44
C ASP A 95 -9.96 16.69 6.04
N LYS A 96 -8.95 16.22 5.29
CA LYS A 96 -9.10 15.52 4.01
C LYS A 96 -9.06 14.01 4.18
N TRP A 97 -9.77 13.30 3.31
CA TRP A 97 -9.77 11.84 3.25
C TRP A 97 -8.54 11.27 2.51
N PRO A 98 -8.20 9.98 2.72
CA PRO A 98 -7.19 9.29 1.92
C PRO A 98 -7.39 9.48 0.42
N GLY A 99 -6.29 9.50 -0.33
CA GLY A 99 -6.25 9.82 -1.75
C GLY A 99 -6.14 11.33 -2.07
N HIS A 100 -6.28 12.21 -1.07
CA HIS A 100 -6.01 13.62 -1.25
C HIS A 100 -4.53 13.89 -1.57
N VAL A 101 -4.31 14.97 -2.33
CA VAL A 101 -2.99 15.43 -2.76
C VAL A 101 -2.73 16.80 -2.15
N PHE A 102 -1.76 16.89 -1.24
CA PHE A 102 -1.26 18.16 -0.72
C PHE A 102 -0.17 18.70 -1.65
N THR A 103 -0.17 19.99 -1.92
CA THR A 103 0.77 20.60 -2.86
C THR A 103 1.50 21.79 -2.24
N ALA A 104 2.79 21.93 -2.52
CA ALA A 104 3.54 23.15 -2.22
C ALA A 104 4.55 23.51 -3.34
N PRO A 105 4.93 24.79 -3.47
CA PRO A 105 6.03 25.19 -4.35
C PRO A 105 7.38 24.58 -3.95
N LYS A 106 8.35 24.59 -4.87
CA LYS A 106 9.71 24.11 -4.59
C LYS A 106 10.35 24.96 -3.48
N GLY A 107 10.89 24.31 -2.45
CA GLY A 107 11.55 24.98 -1.33
C GLY A 107 10.60 25.33 -0.17
N GLU A 108 9.30 25.07 -0.31
CA GLU A 108 8.33 25.16 0.78
C GLU A 108 8.03 23.78 1.37
N THR A 109 7.50 23.77 2.59
CA THR A 109 7.13 22.54 3.30
C THR A 109 5.62 22.38 3.42
N VAL A 110 5.16 21.13 3.50
CA VAL A 110 3.77 20.79 3.80
C VAL A 110 3.69 20.20 5.20
N ALA A 111 2.95 20.89 6.08
CA ALA A 111 2.57 20.38 7.39
C ALA A 111 1.24 19.63 7.33
N VAL A 112 1.23 18.38 7.78
CA VAL A 112 0.04 17.51 7.76
C VAL A 112 -0.30 17.06 9.18
N TYR A 113 -1.48 17.46 9.65
CA TYR A 113 -2.05 17.07 10.94
C TYR A 113 -3.00 15.90 10.77
N LEU A 114 -2.78 14.85 11.56
CA LEU A 114 -3.52 13.60 11.44
C LEU A 114 -4.51 13.41 12.59
N LYS A 115 -5.78 13.25 12.23
CA LYS A 115 -6.87 12.82 13.12
C LYS A 115 -7.24 11.38 12.79
N MET A 116 -7.47 10.57 13.81
CA MET A 116 -7.81 9.16 13.64
C MET A 116 -8.99 8.78 14.53
N GLU A 117 -9.88 7.96 14.00
CA GLU A 117 -10.85 7.17 14.75
C GLU A 117 -10.55 5.68 14.52
N LEU A 118 -10.52 4.91 15.61
CA LEU A 118 -10.17 3.50 15.57
C LEU A 118 -11.09 2.72 16.51
N VAL A 119 -11.79 1.74 15.94
CA VAL A 119 -12.63 0.79 16.69
C VAL A 119 -12.13 -0.61 16.41
N SER A 120 -11.81 -1.37 17.45
CA SER A 120 -11.33 -2.74 17.33
C SER A 120 -11.91 -3.62 18.42
N ARG A 121 -12.18 -4.88 18.09
CA ARG A 121 -12.54 -5.92 19.07
C ARG A 121 -11.29 -6.52 19.73
N ASP A 122 -10.20 -6.59 18.99
CA ASP A 122 -8.91 -7.10 19.46
C ASP A 122 -8.05 -5.94 19.96
N ALA A 123 -7.08 -6.24 20.83
CA ALA A 123 -6.15 -5.24 21.31
C ALA A 123 -5.26 -4.74 20.16
N ILE A 124 -5.01 -3.43 20.16
CA ILE A 124 -4.16 -2.77 19.18
C ILE A 124 -2.73 -2.81 19.69
N SER A 125 -1.87 -3.54 18.98
CA SER A 125 -0.45 -3.70 19.31
C SER A 125 0.37 -2.49 18.87
N ALA A 126 0.04 -1.91 17.72
CA ALA A 126 0.74 -0.74 17.17
C ALA A 126 -0.15 0.06 16.22
N ILE A 127 0.07 1.36 16.19
CA ILE A 127 -0.42 2.30 15.19
C ILE A 127 0.81 2.91 14.51
N GLU A 128 0.93 2.71 13.21
CA GLU A 128 2.09 3.11 12.44
C GLU A 128 1.72 4.15 11.41
N ILE A 129 2.57 5.16 11.26
CA ILE A 129 2.58 6.06 10.12
C ILE A 129 3.69 5.59 9.19
N ILE A 130 3.33 5.29 7.95
CA ILE A 130 4.27 4.83 6.93
C ILE A 130 4.40 5.92 5.87
N ARG A 131 5.64 6.36 5.58
CA ARG A 131 5.98 7.31 4.51
C ARG A 131 6.91 6.62 3.51
N ASN A 132 6.55 6.65 2.23
CA ASN A 132 7.36 6.08 1.14
C ASN A 132 7.82 4.62 1.40
N GLY A 133 7.01 3.82 2.08
CA GLY A 133 7.30 2.42 2.43
C GLY A 133 8.01 2.21 3.77
N HIS A 134 8.40 3.26 4.48
CA HIS A 134 9.09 3.17 5.76
C HIS A 134 8.20 3.63 6.92
N VAL A 135 8.22 2.88 8.03
CA VAL A 135 7.55 3.30 9.27
C VAL A 135 8.32 4.47 9.87
N VAL A 136 7.72 5.65 9.88
CA VAL A 136 8.34 6.89 10.41
C VAL A 136 7.88 7.22 11.83
N ARG A 137 6.80 6.58 12.28
CA ARG A 137 6.31 6.70 13.66
C ARG A 137 5.52 5.45 14.03
N THR A 138 5.72 4.98 15.25
CA THR A 138 4.93 3.91 15.87
C THR A 138 4.39 4.42 17.21
N LEU A 139 3.11 4.19 17.45
CA LEU A 139 2.41 4.56 18.68
C LEU A 139 1.67 3.33 19.21
N SER A 140 1.66 3.14 20.53
CA SER A 140 0.71 2.28 21.20
C SER A 140 -0.69 2.93 21.23
N ALA A 141 -1.71 2.12 21.51
CA ALA A 141 -3.07 2.63 21.69
C ALA A 141 -3.20 3.63 22.86
N ALA A 142 -2.38 3.47 23.90
CA ALA A 142 -2.35 4.37 25.05
C ALA A 142 -1.73 5.73 24.68
N GLU A 143 -0.59 5.73 23.98
CA GLU A 143 0.06 6.96 23.51
C GLU A 143 -0.85 7.75 22.56
N TRP A 144 -1.49 7.08 21.60
CA TRP A 144 -2.44 7.75 20.70
C TRP A 144 -3.58 8.44 21.47
N LYS A 145 -4.18 7.77 22.45
CA LYS A 145 -5.27 8.34 23.27
C LYS A 145 -4.78 9.53 24.11
N ASN A 146 -3.59 9.43 24.69
CA ASN A 146 -3.01 10.49 25.52
C ASN A 146 -2.62 11.72 24.69
N ASN A 147 -2.15 11.52 23.46
CA ASN A 147 -1.72 12.61 22.57
C ASN A 147 -2.90 13.34 21.91
N GLY A 148 -4.12 12.79 21.96
CA GLY A 148 -5.30 13.34 21.28
C GLY A 148 -5.23 13.26 19.75
N GLY A 149 -4.31 12.48 19.18
CA GLY A 149 -4.09 12.38 17.74
C GLY A 149 -2.81 11.64 17.37
N LEU A 150 -2.52 11.55 16.07
CA LEU A 150 -1.28 10.92 15.57
C LEU A 150 -0.11 11.91 15.44
N GLY A 151 -0.37 13.19 15.76
CA GLY A 151 0.57 14.30 15.63
C GLY A 151 0.69 14.85 14.21
N GLN A 152 1.77 15.58 13.97
CA GLN A 152 2.08 16.22 12.70
C GLN A 152 3.17 15.45 11.94
N LEU A 153 3.07 15.48 10.60
CA LEU A 153 4.12 15.12 9.65
C LEU A 153 4.55 16.37 8.88
N GLU A 154 5.84 16.48 8.61
CA GLU A 154 6.39 17.52 7.75
C GLU A 154 6.98 16.88 6.48
N PHE A 155 6.72 17.53 5.35
CA PHE A 155 7.22 17.13 4.06
C PHE A 155 7.94 18.30 3.41
N ASP A 156 9.15 18.04 2.93
CA ASP A 156 10.04 18.90 2.16
C ASP A 156 10.29 18.35 0.74
N GLU A 157 9.79 17.14 0.47
CA GLU A 157 9.82 16.47 -0.82
C GLU A 157 8.46 15.82 -1.15
N SER A 158 8.24 15.55 -2.44
CA SER A 158 7.10 14.77 -2.92
C SER A 158 7.12 13.35 -2.36
N GLY A 159 5.95 12.75 -2.16
CA GLY A 159 5.85 11.38 -1.67
C GLY A 159 4.42 10.99 -1.32
N TRP A 160 4.31 9.92 -0.55
CA TRP A 160 3.03 9.46 -0.01
C TRP A 160 3.19 8.98 1.43
N PHE A 161 2.08 8.98 2.15
CA PHE A 161 2.01 8.36 3.46
C PHE A 161 0.66 7.67 3.68
N LEU A 162 0.62 6.74 4.62
CA LEU A 162 -0.61 6.09 5.07
C LEU A 162 -0.49 5.72 6.54
N VAL A 163 -1.62 5.31 7.13
CA VAL A 163 -1.68 4.85 8.52
C VAL A 163 -2.10 3.40 8.57
N ARG A 164 -1.43 2.61 9.41
CA ARG A 164 -1.72 1.20 9.67
C ARG A 164 -1.96 0.98 11.15
N ALA A 165 -3.01 0.24 11.50
CA ALA A 165 -3.26 -0.23 12.85
C ALA A 165 -3.12 -1.76 12.88
N LEU A 166 -2.29 -2.27 13.77
CA LEU A 166 -1.99 -3.68 13.97
C LEU A 166 -2.65 -4.19 15.25
N THR A 167 -3.04 -5.47 15.24
CA THR A 167 -3.54 -6.17 16.43
C THR A 167 -2.49 -7.15 16.97
N ASP A 168 -2.72 -7.69 18.15
CA ASP A 168 -1.87 -8.70 18.80
C ASP A 168 -2.33 -10.15 18.56
N VAL A 169 -3.24 -10.37 17.61
CA VAL A 169 -3.82 -11.70 17.34
C VAL A 169 -2.76 -12.65 16.78
N ALA A 170 -2.36 -13.64 17.58
CA ALA A 170 -1.22 -14.50 17.28
C ALA A 170 -1.37 -15.39 16.03
N HIS A 171 -2.59 -15.83 15.69
CA HIS A 171 -2.82 -16.83 14.64
C HIS A 171 -3.13 -16.23 13.25
N THR A 172 -3.18 -14.89 13.13
CA THR A 172 -3.50 -14.22 11.87
C THR A 172 -2.96 -12.81 11.87
N TYR A 173 -2.35 -12.39 10.75
CA TYR A 173 -1.91 -11.01 10.59
C TYR A 173 -3.13 -10.11 10.39
N ARG A 174 -3.63 -9.54 11.51
CA ARG A 174 -4.84 -8.73 11.53
C ARG A 174 -4.51 -7.24 11.67
N PHE A 175 -4.98 -6.46 10.71
CA PHE A 175 -4.67 -5.05 10.58
C PHE A 175 -5.79 -4.26 9.89
N ALA A 176 -5.70 -2.94 9.98
CA ALA A 176 -6.36 -2.00 9.08
C ALA A 176 -5.32 -1.04 8.51
N MET A 177 -5.47 -0.63 7.24
CA MET A 177 -4.55 0.29 6.57
C MET A 177 -5.33 1.23 5.66
N THR A 178 -5.07 2.52 5.76
CA THR A 178 -5.70 3.52 4.89
C THR A 178 -5.20 3.39 3.45
N GLY A 179 -5.97 3.95 2.51
CA GLY A 179 -5.38 4.39 1.24
C GLY A 179 -4.27 5.43 1.48
N PRO A 180 -3.37 5.61 0.52
CA PRO A 180 -2.31 6.61 0.60
C PRO A 180 -2.87 8.03 0.49
N PHE A 181 -2.29 8.94 1.26
CA PHE A 181 -2.31 10.37 1.01
C PHE A 181 -1.06 10.73 0.21
N TYR A 182 -1.13 11.78 -0.60
CA TYR A 182 -0.03 12.21 -1.47
C TYR A 182 0.42 13.62 -1.13
N VAL A 183 1.70 13.87 -1.34
CA VAL A 183 2.33 15.19 -1.25
C VAL A 183 3.11 15.44 -2.53
N GLU A 184 2.91 16.60 -3.16
CA GLU A 184 3.61 17.03 -4.36
C GLU A 184 4.29 18.38 -4.11
N ILE A 185 5.61 18.42 -4.20
CA ILE A 185 6.41 19.63 -3.94
C ILE A 185 7.20 19.99 -5.20
N GLY A 186 7.00 21.22 -5.68
CA GLY A 186 7.63 21.73 -6.90
C GLY A 186 7.11 21.12 -8.20
N GLU A 187 7.93 21.20 -9.25
CA GLU A 187 7.57 20.74 -10.60
C GLU A 187 7.49 19.22 -10.72
N GLN A 188 8.32 18.51 -9.93
CA GLN A 188 8.39 17.06 -9.97
C GLN A 188 7.37 16.45 -8.99
N LYS A 189 6.12 16.42 -9.46
CA LYS A 189 4.95 16.05 -8.66
C LYS A 189 4.89 14.59 -8.21
N ASN A 190 5.61 13.69 -8.88
CA ASN A 190 5.64 12.27 -8.51
C ASN A 190 7.00 11.90 -7.96
N ARG A 191 7.05 11.22 -6.81
CA ARG A 191 8.25 10.53 -6.33
C ARG A 191 8.32 9.15 -6.98
N ILE A 192 9.43 8.84 -7.64
CA ILE A 192 9.70 7.54 -8.29
C ILE A 192 11.06 7.05 -7.78
N SER A 193 11.03 6.01 -6.93
CA SER A 193 12.23 5.35 -6.38
C SER A 193 12.84 4.41 -7.41
N ALA A 194 14.11 4.61 -7.72
CA ALA A 194 14.89 3.73 -8.57
C ALA A 194 14.94 2.31 -7.98
N ALA A 195 15.19 2.18 -6.67
CA ALA A 195 15.27 0.87 -6.01
C ALA A 195 13.93 0.09 -6.11
N SER A 196 12.80 0.77 -5.98
CA SER A 196 11.48 0.12 -6.11
C SER A 196 11.16 -0.25 -7.55
N VAL A 197 11.63 0.53 -8.52
CA VAL A 197 11.51 0.20 -9.95
C VAL A 197 12.37 -1.01 -10.30
N ASP A 198 13.59 -1.08 -9.77
CA ASP A 198 14.50 -2.22 -9.99
C ASP A 198 13.90 -3.53 -9.47
N VAL A 199 13.23 -3.53 -8.30
CA VAL A 199 12.52 -4.71 -7.79
C VAL A 199 11.55 -5.31 -8.83
N PHE A 200 10.80 -4.46 -9.55
CA PHE A 200 9.87 -4.93 -10.57
C PHE A 200 10.51 -5.17 -11.93
N LEU A 201 11.59 -4.47 -12.27
CA LEU A 201 12.38 -4.76 -13.47
C LEU A 201 13.01 -6.15 -13.38
N ASP A 202 13.66 -6.45 -12.24
CA ASP A 202 14.24 -7.76 -11.94
C ASP A 202 13.15 -8.83 -11.96
N TRP A 203 11.98 -8.55 -11.36
CA TRP A 203 10.86 -9.47 -11.44
C TRP A 203 10.40 -9.70 -12.90
N ALA A 204 10.31 -8.66 -13.73
CA ALA A 204 9.91 -8.82 -15.13
C ALA A 204 10.91 -9.66 -15.93
N ILE A 205 12.21 -9.50 -15.66
CA ILE A 205 13.30 -10.30 -16.25
C ILE A 205 13.19 -11.75 -15.78
N ASP A 206 13.10 -12.00 -14.48
CA ASP A 206 12.93 -13.33 -13.89
C ASP A 206 11.69 -14.04 -14.45
N ALA A 207 10.58 -13.31 -14.61
CA ALA A 207 9.34 -13.84 -15.16
C ALA A 207 9.52 -14.28 -16.61
N LYS A 208 10.26 -13.52 -17.43
CA LYS A 208 10.59 -13.87 -18.82
C LYS A 208 11.49 -15.12 -18.89
N GLU A 209 12.46 -15.22 -17.99
CA GLU A 209 13.33 -16.41 -17.92
C GLU A 209 12.55 -17.65 -17.48
N ASN A 210 11.69 -17.53 -16.47
CA ASN A 210 10.84 -18.62 -16.02
C ASN A 210 9.81 -19.07 -17.08
N ALA A 211 9.31 -18.15 -17.90
CA ALA A 211 8.39 -18.45 -18.99
C ALA A 211 8.95 -19.47 -20.01
N LYS A 212 10.28 -19.56 -20.16
CA LYS A 212 10.94 -20.55 -21.02
C LYS A 212 10.69 -22.01 -20.61
N LYS A 213 10.21 -22.24 -19.38
CA LYS A 213 9.84 -23.57 -18.86
C LYS A 213 8.46 -24.04 -19.36
N ALA A 214 7.66 -23.15 -19.93
CA ALA A 214 6.33 -23.48 -20.47
C ALA A 214 6.42 -24.15 -21.86
N PRO A 215 5.38 -24.86 -22.32
CA PRO A 215 5.31 -25.37 -23.70
C PRO A 215 5.47 -24.27 -24.76
N PRO A 216 6.07 -24.56 -25.95
CA PRO A 216 6.34 -23.57 -27.00
C PRO A 216 5.12 -22.74 -27.41
N GLU A 217 3.92 -23.33 -27.51
CA GLU A 217 2.73 -22.57 -27.88
C GLU A 217 2.37 -21.49 -26.85
N LYS A 218 2.60 -21.77 -25.56
CA LYS A 218 2.38 -20.79 -24.49
C LYS A 218 3.46 -19.72 -24.47
N GLN A 219 4.71 -20.09 -24.74
CA GLN A 219 5.81 -19.13 -24.82
C GLN A 219 5.55 -18.08 -25.90
N ALA A 220 5.15 -18.51 -27.10
CA ALA A 220 4.83 -17.60 -28.21
C ALA A 220 3.68 -16.63 -27.86
N ALA A 221 2.66 -17.11 -27.14
CA ALA A 221 1.52 -16.30 -26.73
C ALA A 221 1.88 -15.20 -25.71
N ILE A 222 2.90 -15.42 -24.85
CA ILE A 222 3.26 -14.48 -23.77
C ILE A 222 4.53 -13.65 -24.03
N ALA A 223 5.35 -14.01 -25.02
CA ALA A 223 6.64 -13.38 -25.28
C ALA A 223 6.57 -11.86 -25.45
N SER A 224 5.56 -11.37 -26.19
CA SER A 224 5.37 -9.92 -26.41
C SER A 224 4.97 -9.16 -25.15
N TYR A 225 4.32 -9.82 -24.18
CA TYR A 225 3.97 -9.21 -22.90
C TYR A 225 5.22 -9.06 -22.04
N HIS A 226 6.07 -10.08 -21.94
CA HIS A 226 7.33 -9.99 -21.20
C HIS A 226 8.24 -8.88 -21.72
N GLU A 227 8.41 -8.78 -23.04
CA GLU A 227 9.25 -7.72 -23.61
C GLU A 227 8.69 -6.33 -23.31
N ARG A 228 7.37 -6.13 -23.50
CA ARG A 228 6.72 -4.85 -23.18
C ARG A 228 6.83 -4.49 -21.70
N SER A 229 6.69 -5.46 -20.80
CA SER A 229 6.86 -5.25 -19.36
C SER A 229 8.28 -4.83 -19.00
N ILE A 230 9.31 -5.47 -19.56
CA ILE A 230 10.72 -5.10 -19.31
C ILE A 230 11.00 -3.69 -19.85
N GLN A 231 10.57 -3.37 -21.07
CA GLN A 231 10.76 -2.04 -21.65
C GLN A 231 10.02 -0.95 -20.86
N PHE A 232 8.82 -1.26 -20.37
CA PHE A 232 8.07 -0.37 -19.49
C PHE A 232 8.88 -0.03 -18.23
N TRP A 233 9.41 -1.04 -17.53
CA TRP A 233 10.17 -0.81 -16.30
C TRP A 233 11.53 -0.15 -16.55
N LYS A 234 12.23 -0.48 -17.63
CA LYS A 234 13.44 0.25 -18.06
C LYS A 234 13.16 1.73 -18.29
N LYS A 235 12.06 2.05 -18.99
CA LYS A 235 11.65 3.44 -19.18
C LYS A 235 11.33 4.10 -17.84
N ARG A 236 10.57 3.43 -16.98
CA ARG A 236 10.25 3.96 -15.64
C ARG A 236 11.50 4.20 -14.79
N LEU A 237 12.55 3.40 -14.94
CA LEU A 237 13.82 3.59 -14.25
C LEU A 237 14.52 4.88 -14.70
N THR A 238 14.45 5.22 -16.00
CA THR A 238 14.96 6.51 -16.50
C THR A 238 14.17 7.72 -16.03
N GLU A 239 12.91 7.51 -15.61
CA GLU A 239 12.03 8.54 -15.02
C GLU A 239 12.21 8.67 -13.49
N ALA A 240 13.00 7.77 -12.87
CA ALA A 240 13.22 7.76 -11.43
C ALA A 240 13.94 9.03 -10.96
N ASN A 241 13.56 9.50 -9.77
CA ASN A 241 14.00 10.77 -9.20
C ASN A 241 14.26 10.72 -7.70
N ALA A 242 14.16 9.53 -7.13
CA ALA A 242 14.49 9.23 -5.76
C ALA A 242 15.21 7.89 -5.73
N GLU A 243 15.96 7.66 -4.66
CA GLU A 243 16.48 6.32 -4.34
C GLU A 243 15.31 5.38 -3.97
#